data_AF-A0A923CXE2-F1
#
_entry.id   AF-A0A923CXE2-F1
#
_cell.length_a   1.000
_cell.length_b   1.000
_cell.length_c   1.000
_cell.angle_alpha   90.00
_cell.angle_beta   90.00
_cell.angle_gamma   90.00
#
_symmetry.space_group_name_H-M   'P 1'
#
loop_
_entity.id
_entity.type
_entity.pdbx_description
1 polymer ?
#
loop_
_entity_poly.entity_id
_entity_poly.type
_entity_poly.pdbx_seq_one_letter_code
_entity_poly.pdbx_strand_id
1 'polypeptide(L)'
;MPDRRVATLKIASLMASPEYCTQCVGRLCDALGGVPGILSVDCDSGAGDAEVAYDADLMSDEDLRAEAERLGYELFGSVAHAAYRLTGLD
;
A
#
# COMPACT_ATOMS: atom_id res chain seq x y z
N MET A 1 -26.48 -7.43 0.95
CA MET A 1 -25.64 -6.38 1.56
C MET A 1 -24.29 -7.04 1.74
N PRO A 2 -23.21 -6.56 1.11
CA PRO A 2 -21.88 -7.16 1.24
C PRO A 2 -21.43 -7.13 2.72
N ASP A 3 -20.70 -8.16 3.17
CA ASP A 3 -20.10 -8.17 4.52
C ASP A 3 -18.88 -7.23 4.55
N ARG A 4 -19.16 -5.92 4.64
CA ARG A 4 -18.13 -4.89 4.64
C ARG A 4 -17.27 -4.97 5.90
N ARG A 5 -15.99 -5.26 5.70
CA ARG A 5 -14.95 -5.17 6.74
C ARG A 5 -13.96 -4.07 6.43
N VAL A 6 -13.19 -3.70 7.45
CA VAL A 6 -12.13 -2.69 7.37
C VAL A 6 -10.87 -3.26 8.01
N ALA A 7 -9.75 -3.13 7.31
CA ALA A 7 -8.44 -3.52 7.80
C ALA A 7 -7.44 -2.38 7.57
N THR A 8 -6.47 -2.27 8.48
CA THR A 8 -5.36 -1.32 8.36
C THR A 8 -4.11 -2.05 7.90
N LEU A 9 -3.55 -1.63 6.77
CA LEU A 9 -2.31 -2.15 6.22
C LEU A 9 -1.16 -1.15 6.49
N LYS A 10 0.00 -1.67 6.88
CA LYS A 10 1.21 -0.86 7.04
C LYS A 10 1.88 -0.65 5.69
N ILE A 11 1.81 0.57 5.17
CA ILE A 11 2.33 0.94 3.85
C ILE A 11 3.83 0.58 3.73
N ALA A 12 4.62 0.82 4.79
CA ALA A 12 6.04 0.48 4.83
C ALA A 12 6.34 -1.03 4.68
N SER A 13 5.40 -1.91 5.05
CA SER A 13 5.58 -3.38 4.90
C SER A 13 5.31 -3.88 3.48
N LEU A 14 4.68 -3.04 2.65
CA LEU A 14 4.33 -3.36 1.27
C LEU A 14 5.36 -2.79 0.28
N MET A 15 6.41 -2.13 0.76
CA MET A 15 7.41 -1.47 -0.07
C MET A 15 8.82 -1.96 0.24
N ALA A 16 9.67 -1.95 -0.78
CA ALA A 16 11.05 -2.41 -0.67
C ALA A 16 11.94 -1.48 0.18
N SER A 17 11.55 -0.22 0.39
CA SER A 17 12.28 0.75 1.19
C SER A 17 11.30 1.51 2.12
N PRO A 18 11.73 1.83 3.36
CA PRO A 18 10.96 2.65 4.29
C PRO A 18 10.86 4.12 3.83
N GLU A 19 11.72 4.55 2.90
CA GLU A 19 11.67 5.86 2.27
C GLU A 19 10.80 5.82 1.01
N TYR A 20 9.53 6.17 1.17
CA TYR A 20 8.58 6.30 0.07
C TYR A 20 8.07 7.73 -0.05
N CYS A 21 7.91 8.21 -1.28
CA CYS A 21 7.31 9.51 -1.54
C CYS A 21 5.78 9.40 -1.66
N THR A 22 5.08 10.52 -1.53
CA THR A 22 3.61 10.60 -1.67
C THR A 22 3.11 10.02 -3.00
N GLN A 23 3.91 10.11 -4.08
CA GLN A 23 3.55 9.52 -5.37
C GLN A 23 3.60 8.00 -5.37
N CYS A 24 4.57 7.37 -4.69
CA CYS A 24 4.61 5.91 -4.56
C CYS A 24 3.43 5.41 -3.75
N VAL A 25 3.08 6.11 -2.67
CA VAL A 25 1.87 5.80 -1.88
C VAL A 25 0.63 5.89 -2.76
N GLY A 26 0.45 6.99 -3.50
CA GLY A 26 -0.68 7.13 -4.42
C GLY A 26 -0.82 5.96 -5.39
N ARG A 27 0.29 5.51 -6.01
CA ARG A 27 0.27 4.35 -6.91
C ARG A 27 -0.17 3.04 -6.23
N LEU A 28 0.28 2.81 -5.00
CA LEU A 28 -0.14 1.65 -4.22
C LEU A 28 -1.64 1.71 -3.93
N CYS A 29 -2.16 2.88 -3.54
CA CYS A 29 -3.57 3.07 -3.19
C CYS A 29 -4.48 2.94 -4.42
N ASP A 30 -4.07 3.49 -5.56
CA ASP A 30 -4.76 3.32 -6.83
C ASP A 30 -4.80 1.83 -7.24
N ALA A 31 -3.70 1.10 -7.07
CA ALA A 31 -3.62 -0.32 -7.38
C ALA A 31 -4.53 -1.16 -6.46
N LEU A 32 -4.50 -0.90 -5.15
CA LEU A 32 -5.39 -1.54 -4.18
C LEU A 32 -6.86 -1.24 -4.52
N GLY A 33 -7.21 -0.02 -4.89
CA GLY A 33 -8.56 0.34 -5.31
C GLY A 33 -9.05 -0.39 -6.56
N GLY A 34 -8.15 -0.98 -7.35
CA GLY A 34 -8.46 -1.79 -8.52
C GLY A 34 -8.71 -3.28 -8.24
N VAL A 35 -8.47 -3.75 -7.02
CA VAL A 35 -8.63 -5.17 -6.66
C VAL A 35 -10.11 -5.52 -6.52
N PRO A 36 -10.61 -6.55 -7.22
CA PRO A 36 -11.97 -7.05 -7.02
C PRO A 36 -12.21 -7.47 -5.57
N GLY A 37 -13.27 -6.96 -4.95
CA GLY A 37 -13.60 -7.19 -3.54
C GLY A 37 -13.21 -6.03 -2.62
N ILE A 38 -12.29 -5.16 -3.04
CA ILE A 38 -12.02 -3.89 -2.35
C ILE A 38 -13.12 -2.87 -2.69
N LEU A 39 -13.68 -2.25 -1.65
CA LEU A 39 -14.79 -1.30 -1.73
C LEU A 39 -14.32 0.16 -1.63
N SER A 40 -13.28 0.41 -0.83
CA SER A 40 -12.65 1.73 -0.70
C SER A 40 -11.26 1.61 -0.10
N VAL A 41 -10.36 2.51 -0.48
CA VAL A 41 -9.01 2.63 0.07
C VAL A 41 -8.79 4.08 0.48
N ASP A 42 -8.36 4.29 1.71
CA ASP A 42 -7.89 5.58 2.22
C ASP A 42 -6.45 5.44 2.70
N CYS A 43 -5.57 6.31 2.24
CA CYS A 43 -4.14 6.20 2.51
C CYS A 43 -3.62 7.45 3.20
N ASP A 44 -3.14 7.29 4.43
CA ASP A 44 -2.44 8.32 5.16
C ASP A 44 -0.94 8.13 4.98
N SER A 45 -0.39 8.85 3.99
CA SER A 45 1.06 8.87 3.74
C SER A 45 1.88 9.49 4.89
N GLY A 46 1.24 10.27 5.77
CA GLY A 46 1.89 10.85 6.95
C GLY A 46 1.98 9.85 8.11
N ALA A 47 0.92 9.06 8.33
CA ALA A 47 0.89 7.99 9.33
C ALA A 47 1.54 6.67 8.85
N GLY A 48 1.66 6.48 7.54
CA GLY A 48 2.20 5.26 6.93
C GLY A 48 1.20 4.09 6.90
N ASP A 49 -0.10 4.41 6.88
CA ASP A 49 -1.20 3.46 7.00
C ASP A 49 -2.16 3.57 5.83
N ALA A 50 -2.67 2.43 5.36
CA ALA A 50 -3.74 2.35 4.39
C ALA A 50 -4.95 1.64 5.04
N GLU A 51 -6.06 2.35 5.17
CA GLU A 51 -7.34 1.80 5.59
C GLU A 51 -8.07 1.26 4.36
N VAL A 52 -8.29 -0.05 4.34
CA VAL A 52 -8.95 -0.74 3.23
C VAL A 52 -10.27 -1.31 3.71
N ALA A 53 -11.35 -0.92 3.05
CA ALA A 53 -12.63 -1.58 3.23
C ALA A 53 -12.87 -2.56 2.09
N TYR A 54 -13.32 -3.77 2.44
CA TYR A 54 -13.49 -4.87 1.49
C TYR A 54 -14.73 -5.70 1.83
N ASP A 55 -15.18 -6.51 0.87
CA ASP A 55 -16.30 -7.45 1.02
C ASP A 55 -15.78 -8.82 1.48
N ALA A 56 -16.10 -9.19 2.72
CA ALA A 56 -15.65 -10.42 3.33
C ALA A 56 -16.35 -11.68 2.80
N ASP A 57 -17.41 -11.52 2.00
CA ASP A 57 -17.98 -12.62 1.22
C ASP A 57 -17.11 -12.97 -0.02
N LEU A 58 -16.23 -12.04 -0.45
CA LEU A 58 -15.39 -12.19 -1.65
C LEU A 58 -13.92 -12.43 -1.34
N MET A 59 -13.41 -11.89 -0.23
CA MET A 59 -12.01 -12.05 0.17
C MET A 59 -11.85 -12.08 1.69
N SER A 60 -10.91 -12.87 2.19
CA SER A 60 -10.55 -12.88 3.61
C SER A 60 -9.51 -11.81 3.95
N ASP A 61 -9.27 -11.58 5.25
CA ASP A 61 -8.16 -10.74 5.74
C ASP A 61 -6.80 -11.23 5.21
N GLU A 62 -6.62 -12.55 5.08
CA GLU A 62 -5.38 -13.15 4.58
C GLU A 62 -5.22 -12.91 3.08
N ASP A 63 -6.31 -13.04 2.30
CA ASP A 63 -6.31 -12.73 0.86
C ASP A 63 -6.00 -11.26 0.61
N LEU A 64 -6.60 -10.36 1.39
CA LEU A 64 -6.32 -8.91 1.31
C LEU A 64 -4.84 -8.64 1.55
N ARG A 65 -4.27 -9.24 2.60
CA ARG A 65 -2.87 -9.05 2.94
C ARG A 65 -1.95 -9.59 1.84
N ALA A 66 -2.22 -10.80 1.34
CA ALA A 66 -1.44 -11.42 0.28
C ALA A 66 -1.47 -10.62 -1.02
N GLU A 67 -2.65 -10.10 -1.38
CA GLU A 67 -2.82 -9.28 -2.58
C GLU A 67 -2.11 -7.93 -2.46
N ALA A 68 -2.17 -7.30 -1.28
CA ALA A 68 -1.43 -6.07 -1.02
C ALA A 68 0.09 -6.28 -1.09
N GLU A 69 0.60 -7.39 -0.54
CA GLU A 69 2.02 -7.76 -0.61
C GLU A 69 2.46 -8.05 -2.06
N ARG A 70 1.63 -8.74 -2.84
CA ARG A 70 1.85 -8.99 -4.27
C ARG A 70 1.94 -7.70 -5.06
N LEU A 71 0.99 -6.78 -4.88
CA LEU A 71 0.99 -5.47 -5.54
C LEU A 71 2.21 -4.64 -5.14
N GLY A 72 2.58 -4.66 -3.86
CA GLY A 72 3.80 -4.03 -3.36
C GLY A 72 5.06 -4.54 -4.08
N TYR A 73 5.16 -5.86 -4.22
CA TYR A 73 6.26 -6.49 -4.96
C TYR A 73 6.25 -6.13 -6.46
N GLU A 74 5.09 -6.11 -7.11
CA GLU A 74 4.99 -5.79 -8.54
C GLU A 74 5.35 -4.33 -8.84
N LEU A 75 4.90 -3.41 -7.99
CA LEU A 75 5.13 -1.98 -8.17
C LEU A 75 6.56 -1.57 -7.81
N PHE A 76 7.15 -2.21 -6.79
CA PHE A 76 8.38 -1.71 -6.14
C PHE A 76 9.48 -2.77 -5.96
N GLY A 77 9.23 -4.04 -6.26
CA GLY A 77 10.19 -5.13 -6.05
C GLY A 77 11.43 -5.09 -6.95
N SER A 78 11.41 -4.28 -8.01
CA SER A 78 12.52 -4.13 -8.95
C SER A 78 13.16 -2.73 -8.96
N VAL A 79 12.64 -1.78 -8.18
CA VAL A 79 13.09 -0.38 -8.16
C VAL A 79 13.23 0.11 -6.72
N ALA A 80 14.46 0.43 -6.30
CA ALA A 80 14.73 1.04 -5.01
C ALA A 80 15.03 2.54 -5.17
N HIS A 81 14.49 3.36 -4.27
CA HIS A 81 14.87 4.76 -4.12
C HIS A 81 15.87 4.90 -2.96
N ALA A 82 16.84 5.78 -3.12
CA ALA A 82 17.78 6.14 -2.07
C ALA A 82 17.89 7.66 -1.99
N ALA A 83 17.77 8.20 -0.78
CA ALA A 83 18.01 9.61 -0.51
C ALA A 83 19.44 9.78 0.02
N TYR A 84 20.25 10.57 -0.67
CA TYR A 84 21.62 10.86 -0.25
C TYR A 84 21.71 12.25 0.36
N ARG A 85 22.29 12.33 1.56
CA ARG A 85 22.71 13.61 2.13
C ARG A 85 24.05 13.98 1.50
N LEU A 86 24.06 15.02 0.68
CA LEU A 86 25.29 15.62 0.17
C LEU A 86 25.87 16.58 1.22
N THR A 87 27.17 16.50 1.47
CA THR A 87 27.91 17.36 2.42
C THR A 87 29.10 17.98 1.70
N GLY A 88 29.56 19.17 2.12
CA GLY A 88 30.75 19.82 1.54
C GLY A 88 30.48 20.53 0.20
N LEU A 89 29.33 21.19 0.08
CA LEU A 89 28.95 22.02 -1.07
C LEU A 89 29.22 23.53 -0.82
N ASP A 90 30.11 23.83 0.13
CA ASP A 90 30.64 25.15 0.44
C ASP A 90 31.88 25.52 -0.39
#